data_AF-G9WS20-F1
#
_entry.id   AF-G9WS20-F1
#
_cell.length_a   1.000
_cell.length_b   1.000
_cell.length_c   1.000
_cell.angle_alpha   90.00
_cell.angle_beta   90.00
_cell.angle_gamma   90.00
#
_symmetry.space_group_name_H-M   'P 1'
#
loop_
_entity.id
_entity.type
_entity.pdbx_description
1 polymer ?
#
loop_
_entity_poly.entity_id
_entity_poly.type
_entity_poly.pdbx_seq_one_letter_code
_entity_poly.pdbx_strand_id
1 'polypeptide(L)' 'MTEEFIQRLDALKADPSEYVRKSVGNALRDISKKFPDFIRKEVETWSLDSKEIKQVYHLASKLIKD' A
#
# COMPACT_ATOMS: atom_id res chain seq x y z
N MET A 1 -11.35 10.84 -7.41
CA MET A 1 -11.84 9.56 -6.84
C MET A 1 -10.73 8.68 -6.28
N THR A 2 -9.49 8.77 -6.76
CA THR A 2 -8.38 7.88 -6.31
C THR A 2 -7.60 8.40 -5.09
N GLU A 3 -7.38 9.71 -4.95
CA GLU A 3 -6.57 10.28 -3.85
C GLU A 3 -7.17 10.07 -2.46
N GLU A 4 -8.46 10.35 -2.28
CA GLU A 4 -9.13 10.17 -0.98
C GLU A 4 -9.13 8.70 -0.52
N PHE A 5 -9.23 7.77 -1.48
CA PHE A 5 -9.15 6.35 -1.20
C PHE A 5 -7.75 5.94 -0.73
N ILE A 6 -6.70 6.47 -1.37
CA ILE A 6 -5.32 6.22 -0.95
C ILE A 6 -5.05 6.79 0.44
N GLN A 7 -5.49 8.01 0.73
CA GLN A 7 -5.31 8.60 2.08
C GLN A 7 -5.94 7.74 3.18
N ARG A 8 -7.11 7.14 2.92
CA ARG A 8 -7.75 6.21 3.86
C ARG A 8 -6.95 4.92 4.03
N LEU A 9 -6.38 4.39 2.94
CA LEU A 9 -5.51 3.20 3.02
C LEU A 9 -4.17 3.50 3.70
N ASP A 10 -3.63 4.69 3.49
CA ASP A 10 -2.40 5.17 4.10
C ASP A 10 -2.53 5.29 5.63
N ALA A 11 -3.71 5.66 6.13
CA ALA A 11 -4.00 5.63 7.58
C ALA A 11 -4.00 4.20 8.17
N LEU A 12 -4.27 3.18 7.34
CA LEU A 12 -4.41 1.77 7.75
C LEU A 12 -3.15 0.94 7.48
N LYS A 13 -2.11 1.51 6.87
CA LYS A 13 -0.88 0.77 6.53
C LYS A 13 -0.13 0.22 7.75
N ALA A 14 -0.34 0.82 8.92
CA ALA A 14 0.27 0.44 10.19
C ALA A 14 -0.73 -0.21 11.17
N ASP A 15 -1.92 -0.61 10.70
CA ASP A 15 -2.96 -1.17 11.56
C ASP A 15 -2.46 -2.38 12.37
N PRO A 16 -2.77 -2.51 13.67
CA PRO A 16 -2.29 -3.63 14.49
C PRO A 16 -2.80 -4.99 14.01
N SER A 17 -3.96 -5.04 13.34
CA SER A 17 -4.53 -6.26 12.80
C SER A 17 -3.84 -6.68 11.51
N GLU A 18 -3.22 -7.87 11.53
CA GLU A 18 -2.62 -8.45 10.32
C GLU A 18 -3.65 -8.67 9.20
N TYR A 19 -4.90 -8.99 9.57
CA TYR A 19 -5.98 -9.14 8.61
C TYR A 19 -6.25 -7.84 7.85
N VAL A 20 -6.31 -6.71 8.57
CA VAL A 20 -6.51 -5.39 7.96
C VAL A 20 -5.35 -5.05 7.04
N ARG A 21 -4.10 -5.23 7.50
CA ARG A 21 -2.91 -4.99 6.68
C ARG A 21 -2.87 -5.81 5.39
N LYS A 22 -3.26 -7.10 5.45
CA LYS A 22 -3.38 -7.94 4.26
C LYS A 22 -4.44 -7.42 3.29
N SER A 23 -5.58 -6.96 3.80
CA SER A 23 -6.65 -6.37 2.98
C SER A 23 -6.16 -5.10 2.27
N VAL A 24 -5.54 -4.17 3.02
CA VAL A 24 -4.97 -2.93 2.50
C VAL A 24 -3.92 -3.21 1.43
N GLY A 25 -2.94 -4.09 1.72
CA GLY A 25 -1.88 -4.42 0.77
C GLY A 25 -2.40 -5.06 -0.53
N ASN A 26 -3.41 -5.93 -0.44
CA ASN A 26 -4.04 -6.51 -1.63
C ASN A 26 -4.84 -5.48 -2.43
N ALA A 27 -5.57 -4.57 -1.77
CA ALA A 27 -6.29 -3.50 -2.44
C ALA A 27 -5.35 -2.58 -3.22
N LEU A 28 -4.22 -2.17 -2.61
CA LEU A 28 -3.18 -1.37 -3.29
C LEU A 28 -2.57 -2.12 -4.46
N ARG A 29 -2.30 -3.42 -4.31
CA ARG A 29 -1.79 -4.27 -5.39
C ARG A 29 -2.78 -4.39 -6.57
N ASP A 30 -4.07 -4.45 -6.29
CA ASP A 30 -5.07 -4.52 -7.36
C ASP A 30 -5.22 -3.18 -8.09
N ILE A 31 -5.04 -2.06 -7.38
CA ILE A 31 -4.97 -0.72 -8.00
C ILE A 31 -3.70 -0.59 -8.84
N SER A 32 -2.56 -1.12 -8.38
CA SER A 32 -1.28 -1.01 -9.10
C SER A 32 -1.30 -1.70 -10.47
N LYS A 33 -2.19 -2.69 -10.69
CA LYS A 33 -2.43 -3.29 -12.01
C LYS A 33 -2.97 -2.29 -13.05
N LYS A 34 -3.75 -1.30 -12.60
CA LYS A 34 -4.35 -0.27 -13.48
C LYS A 34 -3.56 1.04 -13.44
N PHE A 35 -2.95 1.36 -12.30
CA PHE A 35 -2.25 2.62 -12.04
C PHE A 35 -0.89 2.37 -11.37
N PRO A 36 0.05 1.70 -12.07
CA PRO A 36 1.33 1.30 -11.48
C PRO A 36 2.17 2.50 -11.02
N ASP A 37 2.28 3.55 -11.84
CA ASP A 37 3.11 4.73 -11.53
C ASP A 37 2.56 5.54 -10.35
N PHE A 38 1.24 5.55 -10.17
CA PHE A 38 0.60 6.23 -9.05
C PHE A 38 0.91 5.53 -7.73
N ILE A 39 0.75 4.20 -7.68
CA ILE A 39 1.09 3.43 -6.49
C ILE A 39 2.59 3.47 -6.23
N ARG A 40 3.44 3.45 -7.27
CA ARG A 40 4.90 3.59 -7.13
C ARG A 40 5.24 4.87 -6.36
N LYS A 41 4.77 6.02 -6.86
CA LYS A 41 5.01 7.33 -6.23
C LYS A 41 4.52 7.37 -4.80
N GLU A 42 3.34 6.81 -4.53
CA GLU A 42 2.77 6.74 -3.18
C GLU A 42 3.65 5.92 -2.25
N VAL A 43 3.97 4.66 -2.60
CA VAL A 43 4.74 3.77 -1.71
C VAL A 43 6.20 4.18 -1.55
N GLU A 44 6.76 4.95 -2.50
CA GLU A 44 8.08 5.58 -2.37
C GLU A 44 8.12 6.67 -1.29
N THR A 45 6.97 7.27 -0.93
CA THR A 45 6.90 8.25 0.17
C THR A 45 6.84 7.62 1.56
N TRP A 46 6.62 6.30 1.65
CA TRP A 46 6.37 5.63 2.93
C TRP A 46 7.65 5.43 3.73
N SER A 47 7.61 5.77 5.02
CA SER A 47 8.67 5.38 5.96
C SER A 47 8.48 3.94 6.42
N LEU A 48 9.42 3.06 6.06
CA LEU A 48 9.37 1.62 6.36
C LEU A 48 9.91 1.31 7.76
N ASP A 49 9.44 2.02 8.78
CA ASP A 49 10.01 1.95 10.13
C ASP A 49 9.46 0.81 10.99
N SER A 50 8.27 0.31 10.64
CA SER A 50 7.60 -0.76 11.39
C SER A 50 7.43 -2.04 10.57
N LYS A 51 7.29 -3.17 11.27
CA LYS A 51 7.02 -4.47 10.62
C LYS A 51 5.67 -4.46 9.91
N GLU A 52 4.73 -3.69 10.44
CA GLU A 52 3.38 -3.50 9.92
C GLU A 52 3.43 -2.83 8.54
N ILE A 53 4.12 -1.68 8.44
CA ILE A 53 4.23 -0.93 7.20
C ILE A 53 5.00 -1.74 6.15
N LYS A 54 6.10 -2.40 6.56
CA LYS A 54 6.88 -3.29 5.67
C LYS A 54 6.03 -4.41 5.07
N GLN A 55 5.12 -5.00 5.85
CA GLN A 55 4.21 -6.03 5.37
C GLN A 55 3.27 -5.50 4.28
N VAL A 56 2.63 -4.34 4.52
CA VAL A 56 1.71 -3.73 3.55
C VAL A 56 2.47 -3.31 2.29
N TYR A 57 3.63 -2.66 2.46
CA TYR A 57 4.51 -2.25 1.38
C TYR A 57 4.85 -3.43 0.46
N HIS A 58 5.30 -4.56 1.02
CA HIS A 58 5.69 -5.73 0.24
C HIS A 58 4.52 -6.33 -0.57
N LEU A 59 3.30 -6.28 -0.03
CA LEU A 59 2.11 -6.73 -0.76
C LEU A 59 1.74 -5.78 -1.90
N ALA A 60 1.78 -4.47 -1.65
CA ALA A 60 1.40 -3.43 -2.60
C ALA A 60 2.38 -3.31 -3.77
N SER A 61 3.69 -3.37 -3.49
CA SER A 61 4.77 -3.21 -4.48
C SER A 61 5.06 -4.47 -5.29
N LYS A 62 4.43 -5.61 -4.99
CA LYS A 62 4.70 -6.91 -5.63
C LYS A 62 4.65 -6.90 -7.16
N LEU A 63 3.82 -6.05 -7.76
CA LEU A 63 3.66 -5.93 -9.22
C LEU A 63 4.33 -4.69 -9.81
N ILE A 64 4.88 -3.83 -8.95
CA ILE A 64 5.56 -2.60 -9.34
C ILE A 64 7.03 -2.98 -9.48
N LYS A 65 7.41 -3.41 -10.69
CA LYS A 65 8.81 -3.63 -11.04
C LYS A 65 9.45 -2.32 -11.46
N ASP A 66 10.74 -2.18 -11.20
CA ASP A 66 11.57 -1.16 -11.84
C ASP A 66 11.48 -1.27 -13.37
#